data_AF-A0A967VP76-F1
#
_entry.id   AF-A0A967VP76-F1
#
_cell.length_a   1.000
_cell.length_b   1.000
_cell.length_c   1.000
_cell.angle_alpha   90.00
_cell.angle_beta   90.00
_cell.angle_gamma   90.00
#
_symmetry.space_group_name_H-M   'P 1'
#
loop_
_entity.id
_entity.type
_entity.pdbx_description
1 polymer ?
#
loop_
_entity_poly.entity_id
_entity_poly.type
_entity_poly.pdbx_seq_one_letter_code
_entity_poly.pdbx_strand_id
1 'polypeptide(L)' 'DADWLAGRKIVMLEPRRLAARSAARYMATLLGERDAGGTVGYRVRMDTRVGPRTRIEVVTEGV' A
#
# COMPACT_ATOMS: atom_id res chain seq x y z
N ASP A 1 3.72 -8.79 -20.22
CA ASP A 1 3.24 -8.85 -18.81
C ASP A 1 4.38 -8.58 -17.83
N ALA A 2 4.09 -8.69 -16.53
CA ALA A 2 5.02 -8.43 -15.42
C ALA A 2 5.49 -9.74 -14.74
N ASP A 3 6.09 -10.65 -15.52
CA ASP A 3 6.48 -12.00 -15.05
C ASP A 3 7.47 -11.96 -13.87
N TRP A 4 8.32 -10.92 -13.82
CA TRP A 4 9.26 -10.66 -12.73
C TRP A 4 8.57 -10.53 -11.35
N LEU A 5 7.30 -10.13 -11.33
CA LEU A 5 6.54 -9.98 -10.10
C LEU A 5 6.19 -11.34 -9.49
N ALA A 6 6.03 -12.40 -10.33
CA ALA A 6 5.66 -13.75 -9.91
C ALA A 6 4.47 -13.79 -8.94
N GLY A 7 3.47 -12.92 -9.16
CA GLY A 7 2.28 -12.79 -8.31
C GLY A 7 2.52 -12.20 -6.91
N ARG A 8 3.74 -11.76 -6.58
CA ARG A 8 4.07 -11.16 -5.28
C ARG A 8 3.52 -9.73 -5.17
N LYS A 9 3.54 -9.21 -3.94
CA LYS A 9 3.22 -7.81 -3.64
C LYS A 9 4.37 -6.89 -4.06
N ILE A 10 4.03 -5.65 -4.40
CA ILE A 10 4.95 -4.52 -4.51
C ILE A 10 5.00 -3.83 -3.15
N VAL A 11 6.19 -3.65 -2.60
CA VAL A 11 6.42 -2.91 -1.35
C VAL A 11 7.00 -1.54 -1.70
N MET A 12 6.36 -0.47 -1.25
CA MET A 12 6.79 0.91 -1.48
C MET A 12 7.16 1.55 -0.15
N LEU A 13 8.43 1.95 0.00
CA LEU A 13 8.89 2.64 1.20
C LEU A 13 8.55 4.13 1.12
N GLU A 14 7.91 4.65 2.18
CA GLU A 14 7.70 6.08 2.40
C GLU A 14 8.06 6.40 3.87
N PRO A 15 9.08 7.22 4.14
CA PRO A 15 9.62 7.41 5.50
C PRO A 15 8.67 8.17 6.44
N ARG A 16 7.64 8.86 5.92
CA ARG A 16 6.70 9.62 6.75
C ARG A 16 5.36 8.91 6.86
N ARG A 17 4.94 8.53 8.08
CA ARG A 17 3.65 7.85 8.33
C ARG A 17 2.45 8.52 7.69
N LEU A 18 2.34 9.86 7.80
CA LEU A 18 1.25 10.61 7.19
C LEU A 18 1.30 10.52 5.65
N ALA A 19 2.49 10.63 5.07
CA ALA A 19 2.67 10.51 3.62
C ALA A 19 2.37 9.09 3.14
N ALA A 20 2.79 8.05 3.87
CA ALA A 20 2.50 6.65 3.52
C ALA A 20 0.99 6.39 3.46
N ARG A 21 0.23 6.89 4.45
CA ARG A 21 -1.24 6.80 4.49
C ARG A 21 -1.87 7.59 3.35
N SER A 22 -1.43 8.83 3.13
CA SER A 22 -1.95 9.68 2.06
C SER A 22 -1.64 9.13 0.67
N ALA A 23 -0.44 8.61 0.45
CA ALA A 23 -0.03 7.99 -0.82
C ALA A 23 -0.84 6.73 -1.10
N ALA A 24 -1.00 5.84 -0.12
CA ALA A 24 -1.83 4.64 -0.27
C ALA A 24 -3.28 4.98 -0.60
N ARG A 25 -3.86 5.98 0.08
CA ARG A 25 -5.21 6.47 -0.20
C ARG A 25 -5.32 7.07 -1.59
N TYR A 26 -4.39 7.95 -1.96
CA TYR A 26 -4.38 8.57 -3.27
C TYR A 26 -4.27 7.52 -4.38
N MET A 27 -3.35 6.57 -4.27
CA MET A 27 -3.22 5.46 -5.22
C MET A 27 -4.48 4.59 -5.28
N ALA A 28 -5.15 4.33 -4.15
CA ALA A 28 -6.43 3.63 -4.14
C ALA A 28 -7.51 4.41 -4.91
N THR A 29 -7.59 5.73 -4.74
CA THR A 29 -8.54 6.59 -5.48
C THR A 29 -8.28 6.62 -6.98
N LEU A 30 -7.01 6.57 -7.41
CA LEU A 30 -6.64 6.47 -8.82
C LEU A 30 -7.13 5.16 -9.46
N LEU A 31 -7.35 4.12 -8.65
CA LEU A 31 -7.91 2.82 -9.07
C LEU A 31 -9.43 2.74 -8.90
N GLY A 32 -10.10 3.84 -8.55
CA GLY A 32 -11.55 3.87 -8.29
C GLY A 32 -11.97 3.26 -6.96
N GLU A 33 -11.03 2.97 -6.06
CA GLU A 33 -11.33 2.49 -4.70
C GLU A 33 -11.64 3.68 -3.76
N ARG A 34 -12.60 3.50 -2.84
CA ARG A 34 -13.02 4.57 -1.93
C ARG A 34 -11.98 4.94 -0.87
N ASP A 35 -11.16 3.98 -0.43
CA ASP A 35 -10.11 4.15 0.59
C ASP A 35 -9.08 3.03 0.43
N ALA A 36 -7.95 3.13 1.12
CA ALA A 36 -6.93 2.07 1.15
C ALA A 36 -7.45 0.79 1.84
N GLY A 37 -6.75 -0.32 1.65
CA GLY A 37 -7.06 -1.66 2.17
C GLY A 37 -7.62 -2.64 1.13
N GLY A 38 -7.87 -2.16 -0.09
CA GLY A 38 -8.20 -2.98 -1.27
C GLY A 38 -6.93 -3.40 -2.01
N THR A 39 -6.83 -2.99 -3.27
CA THR A 39 -5.67 -3.24 -4.14
C THR A 39 -4.42 -2.53 -3.63
N VAL A 40 -4.59 -1.34 -3.03
CA VAL A 40 -3.53 -0.59 -2.36
C VAL A 40 -3.81 -0.56 -0.86
N GLY A 41 -2.79 -0.85 -0.06
CA GLY A 41 -2.85 -0.78 1.39
C GLY A 41 -1.60 -0.11 1.96
N TYR A 42 -1.61 0.13 3.27
CA TYR A 42 -0.44 0.64 3.98
C TYR A 42 -0.21 -0.07 5.30
N ARG A 43 1.05 -0.07 5.73
CA ARG A 43 1.47 -0.55 7.04
C ARG A 43 2.42 0.47 7.65
N VAL A 44 1.98 1.13 8.71
CA VAL A 44 2.78 2.07 9.48
C VAL A 44 2.75 1.69 10.96
N ARG A 45 3.70 2.21 11.75
CA ARG A 45 3.71 1.93 13.19
C ARG A 45 2.37 2.32 13.83
N MET A 46 1.73 1.37 14.51
CA MET A 46 0.40 1.46 15.16
C MET A 46 -0.83 1.62 14.24
N ASP A 47 -0.69 1.56 12.91
CA ASP A 47 -1.83 1.61 11.99
C ASP A 47 -1.57 0.77 10.75
N THR A 48 -2.43 -0.22 10.49
CA THR A 48 -2.27 -1.17 9.39
C THR A 48 -3.59 -1.33 8.66
N ARG A 49 -3.55 -1.12 7.34
CA ARG A 49 -4.72 -1.25 6.48
C ARG A 49 -4.34 -1.97 5.19
N VAL A 50 -4.12 -3.28 5.33
CA VAL A 50 -3.82 -4.22 4.24
C VAL A 50 -4.71 -5.44 4.36
N GLY A 51 -4.99 -6.09 3.24
CA GLY A 51 -5.80 -7.32 3.18
C GLY A 51 -5.25 -8.33 2.17
N PRO A 52 -5.93 -9.48 1.98
CA PRO A 52 -5.50 -10.53 1.06
C PRO A 52 -5.48 -10.08 -0.41
N ARG A 53 -6.22 -9.02 -0.76
CA ARG A 53 -6.26 -8.44 -2.12
C ARG A 53 -5.21 -7.35 -2.34
N THR A 54 -4.47 -6.94 -1.31
CA THR A 54 -3.48 -5.87 -1.43
C THR A 54 -2.31 -6.31 -2.29
N ARG A 55 -2.10 -5.59 -3.41
CA ARG A 55 -1.01 -5.78 -4.36
C ARG A 55 0.10 -4.76 -4.17
N ILE A 56 -0.22 -3.55 -3.71
CA ILE A 56 0.73 -2.49 -3.39
C ILE A 56 0.64 -2.20 -1.89
N GLU A 57 1.72 -2.42 -1.15
CA GLU A 57 1.80 -2.18 0.29
C GLU A 57 2.78 -1.02 0.56
N VAL A 58 2.25 0.13 0.98
CA VAL A 58 3.04 1.30 1.34
C VAL A 58 3.48 1.19 2.79
N VAL A 59 4.78 1.17 3.04
CA VAL A 59 5.34 0.92 4.37
C VAL A 59 6.21 2.09 4.83
N THR A 60 6.32 2.27 6.14
CA THR A 60 7.36 3.12 6.73
C THR A 60 8.50 2.26 7.23
N GLU A 61 9.70 2.85 7.39
CA GLU A 61 10.83 2.16 8.01
C GLU A 61 10.49 1.64 9.42
N GLY A 62 11.04 0.46 9.78
CA GLY A 62 10.90 -0.13 11.11
C GLY A 62 9.53 -0.73 11.42
N VAL A 63 8.78 -1.13 10.39
CA VAL A 63 7.46 -1.79 10.49
C VAL A 63 7.51 -3.19 9.88
#